data_AF-A0A5D2SDJ9-F1
#
_entry.id   AF-A0A5D2SDJ9-F1
#
_cell.length_a   1.000
_cell.length_b   1.000
_cell.length_c   1.000
_cell.angle_alpha   90.00
_cell.angle_beta   90.00
_cell.angle_gamma   90.00
#
_symmetry.space_group_name_H-M   'P 1'
#
loop_
_entity.id
_entity.type
_entity.pdbx_description
1 polymer ?
#
loop_
_entity_poly.entity_id
_entity_poly.type
_entity_poly.pdbx_seq_one_letter_code
_entity_poly.pdbx_strand_id
1 'polypeptide(L)'
;MDPLSSSVSSRLKPANFNSTPRQLHPLKPLNRPRYLPPPSPQRPLLFSTTKPTTISTSFTHKNLTALPIFPNPTSLLPSSSLHVHRTPATGYAAALLDTAQSTGSLHEVRRDVRKLSRLLQNSQIQALLNDPFLGDQEKGKAMKELAKKGKFNKHLFNLLKMMVEKNKLGIVSEVLEEFERVYDELIGTKQVWVSSEKMIGEDMLVKIAMKVQKLSGAVKVKVKNLVIDKLPKIPDFGLLYT
;
A
#
# COMPACT_ATOMS: atom_id res chain seq x y z
N MET A 1 -60.55 42.72 -29.83
CA MET A 1 -60.79 41.28 -30.00
C MET A 1 -60.22 40.91 -31.35
N ASP A 2 -59.23 40.04 -31.34
CA ASP A 2 -58.01 40.23 -32.15
C ASP A 2 -58.17 39.93 -33.64
N PRO A 3 -57.26 40.50 -34.46
CA PRO A 3 -56.43 39.59 -35.24
C PRO A 3 -54.95 39.99 -35.40
N LEU A 4 -54.10 38.99 -35.16
CA LEU A 4 -52.94 38.59 -35.98
C LEU A 4 -51.70 39.51 -36.14
N SER A 5 -50.59 38.92 -35.69
CA SER A 5 -49.33 38.76 -36.45
C SER A 5 -48.45 39.99 -36.75
N SER A 6 -47.28 40.02 -36.11
CA SER A 6 -46.08 40.66 -36.66
C SER A 6 -44.85 39.76 -36.51
N SER A 7 -44.50 39.07 -37.60
CA SER A 7 -43.17 38.49 -37.80
C SER A 7 -42.28 39.50 -38.52
N VAL A 8 -41.12 39.85 -37.95
CA VAL A 8 -39.96 40.32 -38.74
C VAL A 8 -38.69 39.70 -38.17
N SER A 9 -37.82 39.24 -39.08
CA SER A 9 -36.57 38.55 -38.78
C SER A 9 -35.37 39.33 -39.34
N SER A 10 -34.35 39.53 -38.51
CA SER A 10 -32.97 39.88 -38.88
C SER A 10 -32.08 39.43 -37.71
N ARG A 11 -31.16 38.46 -37.79
CA ARG A 11 -30.22 37.95 -38.80
C ARG A 11 -28.99 38.84 -39.01
N LEU A 12 -27.82 38.18 -38.98
CA LEU A 12 -26.43 38.70 -39.08
C LEU A 12 -25.92 39.28 -37.74
N LYS A 13 -24.71 38.97 -37.25
CA LYS A 13 -23.48 38.52 -37.93
C LYS A 13 -22.47 37.88 -36.95
N PRO A 14 -22.02 36.62 -37.12
CA PRO A 14 -20.73 36.18 -36.61
C PRO A 14 -19.62 36.55 -37.60
N ALA A 15 -18.45 36.97 -37.11
CA ALA A 15 -17.28 37.23 -37.96
C ALA A 15 -16.63 35.91 -38.41
N ASN A 16 -16.17 35.86 -39.66
CA ASN A 16 -15.60 34.66 -40.29
C ASN A 16 -14.40 35.07 -41.15
N PHE A 17 -13.19 34.68 -40.71
CA PHE A 17 -11.90 34.71 -41.43
C PHE A 17 -10.97 33.75 -40.66
N ASN A 18 -10.20 32.83 -41.24
CA ASN A 18 -9.97 32.48 -42.64
C ASN A 18 -9.77 30.96 -42.84
N SER A 19 -10.01 30.50 -44.07
CA SER A 19 -9.89 29.10 -44.49
C SER A 19 -8.46 28.72 -44.90
N THR A 20 -8.03 27.51 -44.54
CA THR A 20 -7.09 26.70 -45.35
C THR A 20 -7.47 25.23 -45.26
N PRO A 21 -7.74 24.53 -46.39
CA PRO A 21 -8.12 23.11 -46.36
C PRO A 21 -6.88 22.22 -46.32
N ARG A 22 -6.62 21.56 -45.18
CA ARG A 22 -5.55 20.55 -45.11
C ARG A 22 -6.08 19.20 -45.59
N GLN A 23 -5.61 18.81 -46.77
CA GLN A 23 -6.02 17.60 -47.51
C GLN A 23 -5.97 16.32 -46.65
N LEU A 24 -7.03 15.50 -46.76
CA LEU A 24 -7.04 14.12 -46.29
C LEU A 24 -6.27 13.23 -47.28
N HIS A 25 -5.08 12.78 -46.90
CA HIS A 25 -4.31 11.84 -47.71
C HIS A 25 -4.79 10.39 -47.45
N PRO A 26 -5.04 9.58 -48.51
CA PRO A 26 -5.44 8.18 -48.36
C PRO A 26 -4.36 7.31 -47.70
N LEU A 27 -4.81 6.33 -46.92
CA LEU A 27 -3.97 5.30 -46.31
C LEU A 27 -3.24 4.48 -47.38
N LYS A 28 -1.91 4.45 -47.33
CA LYS A 28 -1.07 3.49 -48.08
C LYS A 28 -0.55 2.41 -47.11
N PRO A 29 -0.82 1.12 -47.36
CA PRO A 29 -0.27 0.04 -46.55
C PRO A 29 1.23 -0.12 -46.86
N LEU A 30 2.08 0.29 -45.93
CA LEU A 30 3.53 0.15 -46.08
C LEU A 30 3.98 -1.16 -45.44
N ASN A 31 4.16 -2.16 -46.29
CA ASN A 31 4.56 -3.52 -45.91
C ASN A 31 5.96 -3.50 -45.27
N ARG A 32 6.04 -3.64 -43.94
CA ARG A 32 7.30 -3.59 -43.18
C ARG A 32 7.67 -5.00 -42.69
N PRO A 33 8.70 -5.66 -43.25
CA PRO A 33 9.12 -6.96 -42.76
C PRO A 33 9.64 -6.83 -41.32
N ARG A 34 9.27 -7.78 -40.47
CA ARG A 34 9.81 -7.90 -39.10
C ARG A 34 11.26 -8.35 -39.19
N TYR A 35 12.21 -7.44 -39.02
CA TYR A 35 13.59 -7.80 -38.76
C TYR A 35 13.75 -8.22 -37.29
N LEU A 36 13.91 -9.52 -37.08
CA LEU A 36 14.46 -10.09 -35.85
C LEU A 36 15.97 -9.77 -35.79
N PRO A 37 16.55 -9.52 -34.61
CA PRO A 37 18.01 -9.49 -34.46
C PRO A 37 18.58 -10.90 -34.71
N PRO A 38 19.71 -11.04 -35.43
CA PRO A 38 20.33 -12.33 -35.67
C PRO A 38 21.02 -12.87 -34.41
N PRO A 39 21.12 -14.20 -34.23
CA PRO A 39 21.96 -14.79 -33.18
C PRO A 39 23.44 -14.55 -33.48
N SER A 40 24.20 -14.19 -32.44
CA SER A 40 25.66 -14.04 -32.54
C SER A 40 26.36 -15.39 -32.77
N PRO A 41 27.37 -15.47 -33.65
CA PRO A 41 28.00 -16.73 -34.02
C PRO A 41 28.92 -17.28 -32.92
N GLN A 42 28.76 -18.56 -32.59
CA GLN A 42 29.75 -19.35 -31.84
C GLN A 42 30.72 -20.04 -32.81
N ARG A 43 32.04 -19.86 -32.64
CA ARG A 43 33.13 -20.72 -33.16
C ARG A 43 34.52 -20.17 -32.72
N PRO A 44 35.61 -20.97 -32.71
CA PRO A 44 35.71 -22.38 -32.28
C PRO A 44 36.96 -22.67 -31.40
N LEU A 45 37.12 -23.95 -31.05
CA LEU A 45 38.37 -24.60 -30.62
C LEU A 45 39.29 -24.84 -31.86
N LEU A 46 40.63 -25.08 -31.81
CA LEU A 46 41.62 -25.24 -30.72
C LEU A 46 43.06 -25.14 -31.32
N PHE A 47 44.09 -25.34 -30.48
CA PHE A 47 45.49 -25.77 -30.78
C PHE A 47 46.54 -24.78 -31.34
N SER A 48 47.70 -24.69 -30.64
CA SER A 48 49.02 -24.87 -31.29
C SER A 48 50.10 -25.45 -30.33
N THR A 49 50.78 -26.48 -30.85
CA THR A 49 52.05 -27.15 -30.48
C THR A 49 53.13 -26.27 -29.79
N THR A 50 53.92 -26.75 -28.80
CA THR A 50 55.07 -27.70 -28.92
C THR A 50 55.39 -28.53 -27.63
N LYS A 51 56.24 -29.58 -27.77
CA LYS A 51 56.71 -30.53 -26.72
C LYS A 51 58.17 -30.22 -26.26
N PRO A 52 58.91 -31.06 -25.48
CA PRO A 52 58.58 -32.16 -24.53
C PRO A 52 59.30 -32.04 -23.15
N THR A 53 59.02 -32.95 -22.17
CA THR A 53 60.03 -33.78 -21.44
C THR A 53 59.38 -34.73 -20.41
N THR A 54 59.82 -35.99 -20.51
CA THR A 54 59.73 -37.20 -19.66
C THR A 54 59.43 -37.07 -18.16
N ILE A 55 58.51 -37.91 -17.63
CA ILE A 55 58.75 -39.00 -16.64
C ILE A 55 57.45 -39.80 -16.34
N SER A 56 57.59 -41.12 -16.19
CA SER A 56 56.56 -42.11 -15.81
C SER A 56 56.04 -41.89 -14.37
N THR A 57 54.94 -42.46 -13.86
CA THR A 57 54.38 -43.83 -14.00
C THR A 57 52.86 -43.87 -13.82
N SER A 58 52.26 -45.01 -14.15
CA SER A 58 50.89 -45.40 -13.76
C SER A 58 50.62 -45.26 -12.25
N PHE A 59 49.37 -44.98 -11.87
CA PHE A 59 48.45 -45.98 -11.25
C PHE A 59 47.09 -45.33 -10.92
N THR A 60 46.01 -45.96 -11.37
CA THR A 60 44.65 -45.64 -10.91
C THR A 60 44.40 -46.24 -9.54
N HIS A 61 43.92 -45.47 -8.56
CA HIS A 61 42.84 -45.95 -7.70
C HIS A 61 42.00 -44.82 -7.08
N LYS A 62 40.70 -44.94 -7.33
CA LYS A 62 39.53 -44.19 -6.86
C LYS A 62 39.68 -43.49 -5.49
N ASN A 63 39.45 -42.18 -5.43
CA ASN A 63 38.70 -41.59 -4.32
C ASN A 63 38.01 -40.27 -4.74
N LEU A 64 36.76 -40.08 -4.31
CA LEU A 64 35.99 -38.85 -4.56
C LEU A 64 36.21 -37.89 -3.39
N THR A 65 36.97 -36.81 -3.63
CA THR A 65 37.31 -35.85 -2.57
C THR A 65 36.93 -34.43 -2.98
N ALA A 66 36.02 -33.84 -2.20
CA ALA A 66 35.63 -32.42 -2.07
C ALA A 66 35.98 -31.40 -3.19
N LEU A 67 34.94 -30.79 -3.77
CA LEU A 67 35.05 -29.48 -4.42
C LEU A 67 35.30 -28.37 -3.37
N PRO A 68 36.15 -27.37 -3.66
CA PRO A 68 36.35 -26.23 -2.76
C PRO A 68 35.11 -25.30 -2.76
N ILE A 69 34.54 -25.08 -1.58
CA ILE A 69 33.47 -24.11 -1.36
C ILE A 69 34.08 -22.71 -1.34
N PHE A 70 33.69 -21.85 -2.28
CA PHE A 70 34.03 -20.43 -2.24
C PHE A 70 33.17 -19.73 -1.16
N PRO A 71 33.76 -19.07 -0.15
CA PRO A 71 33.01 -18.30 0.82
C PRO A 71 32.58 -16.96 0.20
N ASN A 72 31.35 -16.89 -0.28
CA ASN A 72 30.76 -15.63 -0.70
C ASN A 72 30.45 -14.78 0.56
N PRO A 73 30.95 -13.53 0.69
CA PRO A 73 30.69 -12.72 1.87
C PRO A 73 29.25 -12.21 1.85
N THR A 74 28.35 -12.95 2.51
CA THR A 74 26.98 -12.51 2.74
C THR A 74 26.99 -11.22 3.55
N SER A 75 26.73 -10.09 2.90
CA SER A 75 26.48 -8.83 3.59
C SER A 75 25.25 -9.00 4.47
N LEU A 76 25.47 -9.07 5.78
CA LEU A 76 24.41 -9.13 6.77
C LEU A 76 23.69 -7.79 6.84
N LEU A 77 22.83 -7.52 5.86
CA LEU A 77 21.69 -6.64 6.08
C LEU A 77 20.90 -7.24 7.26
N PRO A 78 20.48 -6.44 8.25
CA PRO A 78 19.50 -6.91 9.20
C PRO A 78 18.25 -7.24 8.39
N SER A 79 17.88 -8.52 8.32
CA SER A 79 16.56 -8.88 7.85
C SER A 79 15.59 -8.28 8.86
N SER A 80 15.01 -7.12 8.50
CA SER A 80 13.80 -6.63 9.14
C SER A 80 12.83 -7.81 9.17
N SER A 81 12.33 -8.09 10.37
CA SER A 81 11.54 -9.29 10.69
C SER A 81 10.62 -9.68 9.53
N LEU A 82 10.72 -10.94 9.07
CA LEU A 82 9.84 -11.49 8.03
C LEU A 82 8.39 -11.23 8.45
N HIS A 83 7.81 -10.17 7.87
CA HIS A 83 6.57 -9.61 8.35
C HIS A 83 5.44 -10.42 7.70
N VAL A 84 5.11 -11.55 8.32
CA VAL A 84 4.11 -12.49 7.79
C VAL A 84 2.73 -11.86 7.88
N HIS A 85 2.35 -11.17 6.81
CA HIS A 85 1.04 -10.56 6.65
C HIS A 85 -0.02 -11.64 6.47
N ARG A 86 -0.73 -11.95 7.56
CA ARG A 86 -1.78 -12.99 7.58
C ARG A 86 -3.04 -12.57 6.82
N THR A 87 -3.26 -11.27 6.65
CA THR A 87 -4.43 -10.70 5.96
C THR A 87 -3.98 -9.73 4.85
N PRO A 88 -4.79 -9.50 3.81
CA PRO A 88 -4.51 -8.44 2.84
C PRO A 88 -4.37 -7.06 3.50
N ALA A 89 -5.14 -6.81 4.56
CA ALA A 89 -5.11 -5.53 5.26
C ALA A 89 -3.76 -5.26 5.95
N THR A 90 -3.23 -6.25 6.70
CA THR A 90 -1.90 -6.16 7.32
C THR A 90 -0.79 -5.96 6.29
N GLY A 91 -0.91 -6.56 5.10
CA GLY A 91 0.06 -6.35 4.01
C GLY A 91 0.03 -4.94 3.42
N TYR A 92 -1.15 -4.38 3.17
CA TYR A 92 -1.28 -3.00 2.70
C TYR A 92 -0.84 -1.97 3.75
N ALA A 93 -1.18 -2.21 5.02
CA ALA A 93 -0.77 -1.36 6.14
C ALA A 93 0.77 -1.29 6.27
N ALA A 94 1.44 -2.44 6.25
CA ALA A 94 2.89 -2.52 6.32
C ALA A 94 3.58 -1.90 5.09
N ALA A 95 3.08 -2.14 3.88
CA ALA A 95 3.63 -1.53 2.67
C ALA A 95 3.54 0.02 2.70
N LEU A 96 2.44 0.57 3.21
CA LEU A 96 2.31 2.02 3.43
C LEU A 96 3.30 2.53 4.48
N LEU A 97 3.47 1.79 5.58
CA LEU A 97 4.34 2.13 6.70
C LEU A 97 5.82 2.10 6.31
N ASP A 98 6.24 1.10 5.52
CA ASP A 98 7.59 0.99 4.95
C ASP A 98 7.87 2.12 3.93
N THR A 99 6.91 2.40 3.04
CA THR A 99 6.99 3.54 2.11
C THR A 99 7.08 4.89 2.86
N ALA A 100 6.38 5.03 3.98
CA ALA A 100 6.39 6.26 4.78
C ALA A 100 7.65 6.40 5.66
N GLN A 101 8.26 5.29 6.09
CA GLN A 101 9.56 5.28 6.79
C GLN A 101 10.70 5.63 5.84
N SER A 102 10.80 4.94 4.70
CA SER A 102 11.85 5.16 3.68
C SER A 102 11.86 6.59 3.10
N THR A 103 10.72 7.29 3.16
CA THR A 103 10.61 8.70 2.73
C THR A 103 10.61 9.73 3.87
N GLY A 104 10.71 9.29 5.13
CA GLY A 104 10.64 10.17 6.31
C GLY A 104 9.27 10.82 6.54
N SER A 105 8.24 10.47 5.76
CA SER A 105 6.90 11.09 5.80
C SER A 105 5.94 10.45 6.83
N LEU A 106 6.44 9.52 7.64
CA LEU A 106 5.69 8.68 8.59
C LEU A 106 4.67 9.44 9.46
N HIS A 107 5.06 10.58 10.04
CA HIS A 107 4.16 11.41 10.86
C HIS A 107 3.08 12.14 10.05
N GLU A 108 3.32 12.45 8.78
CA GLU A 108 2.32 13.03 7.89
C GLU A 108 1.30 11.99 7.47
N VAL A 109 1.78 10.84 6.98
CA VAL A 109 0.95 9.72 6.57
C VAL A 109 0.05 9.28 7.73
N ARG A 110 0.56 9.18 8.97
CA ARG A 110 -0.29 8.91 10.14
C ARG A 110 -1.39 9.95 10.37
N ARG A 111 -1.06 11.25 10.27
CA ARG A 111 -2.07 12.32 10.43
C ARG A 111 -3.19 12.18 9.39
N ASP A 112 -2.84 11.80 8.17
CA ASP A 112 -3.79 11.63 7.07
C ASP A 112 -4.59 10.33 7.17
N VAL A 113 -3.97 9.21 7.57
CA VAL A 113 -4.65 7.96 7.93
C VAL A 113 -5.73 8.22 8.98
N ARG A 114 -5.43 9.04 10.02
CA ARG A 114 -6.41 9.41 11.05
C ARG A 114 -7.48 10.40 10.57
N LYS A 115 -7.21 11.23 9.56
CA LYS A 115 -8.26 12.03 8.90
C LYS A 115 -9.19 11.10 8.11
N LEU A 116 -8.62 10.20 7.32
CA LEU A 116 -9.37 9.25 6.48
C LEU A 116 -10.22 8.31 7.33
N SER A 117 -9.68 7.72 8.40
CA SER A 117 -10.41 6.88 9.34
C SER A 117 -11.67 7.59 9.90
N ARG A 118 -11.57 8.88 10.25
CA ARG A 118 -12.73 9.69 10.68
C ARG A 118 -13.75 9.95 9.56
N LEU A 119 -13.30 10.16 8.33
CA LEU A 119 -14.20 10.29 7.17
C LEU A 119 -14.93 8.97 6.89
N LEU A 120 -14.25 7.83 7.06
CA LEU A 120 -14.82 6.49 6.94
C LEU A 120 -15.74 6.09 8.10
N GLN A 121 -15.92 6.90 9.15
CA GLN A 121 -16.96 6.65 10.16
C GLN A 121 -18.36 7.05 9.66
N ASN A 122 -18.48 7.80 8.56
CA ASN A 122 -19.77 8.09 7.96
C ASN A 122 -20.29 6.82 7.23
N SER A 123 -21.45 6.31 7.68
CA SER A 123 -22.10 5.12 7.13
C SER A 123 -22.40 5.21 5.64
N GLN A 124 -22.71 6.40 5.11
CA GLN A 124 -22.90 6.62 3.67
C GLN A 124 -21.61 6.35 2.89
N ILE A 125 -20.46 6.77 3.42
CA ILE A 125 -19.16 6.57 2.78
C ILE A 125 -18.76 5.09 2.88
N GLN A 126 -19.02 4.41 4.00
CA GLN A 126 -18.79 2.96 4.09
C GLN A 126 -19.65 2.17 3.11
N ALA A 127 -20.95 2.48 2.99
CA ALA A 127 -21.86 1.81 2.07
C ALA A 127 -21.36 1.92 0.62
N LEU A 128 -20.96 3.12 0.18
CA LEU A 128 -20.42 3.36 -1.16
C LEU A 128 -19.09 2.62 -1.46
N LEU A 129 -18.30 2.29 -0.44
CA LEU A 129 -17.05 1.54 -0.60
C LEU A 129 -17.25 0.03 -0.56
N ASN A 130 -18.25 -0.43 0.18
CA ASN A 130 -18.61 -1.84 0.34
C ASN A 130 -19.52 -2.37 -0.77
N ASP A 131 -20.28 -1.50 -1.45
CA ASP A 131 -21.15 -1.88 -2.57
C ASP A 131 -20.32 -2.46 -3.73
N PRO A 132 -20.50 -3.75 -4.10
CA PRO A 132 -19.75 -4.38 -5.19
C PRO A 132 -20.24 -3.97 -6.59
N PHE A 133 -21.45 -3.40 -6.72
CA PHE A 133 -22.06 -3.02 -8.01
C PHE A 133 -21.64 -1.63 -8.49
N LEU A 134 -21.19 -0.76 -7.59
CA LEU A 134 -20.57 0.52 -7.91
C LEU A 134 -19.24 0.30 -8.68
N GLY A 135 -19.22 0.73 -9.94
CA GLY A 135 -18.09 0.49 -10.85
C GLY A 135 -16.78 1.15 -10.39
N ASP A 136 -15.64 0.50 -10.64
CA ASP A 136 -14.32 0.94 -10.18
C ASP A 136 -13.98 2.39 -10.60
N GLN A 137 -14.48 2.85 -11.76
CA GLN A 137 -14.30 4.23 -12.22
C GLN A 137 -15.01 5.25 -11.32
N GLU A 138 -16.21 4.92 -10.81
CA GLU A 138 -17.00 5.82 -9.97
C GLU A 138 -16.45 5.86 -8.54
N LYS A 139 -16.15 4.69 -7.97
CA LYS A 139 -15.40 4.57 -6.70
C LYS A 139 -14.07 5.32 -6.76
N GLY A 140 -13.33 5.18 -7.86
CA GLY A 140 -12.07 5.88 -8.11
C GLY A 140 -12.23 7.40 -8.19
N LYS A 141 -13.27 7.90 -8.85
CA LYS A 141 -13.61 9.33 -8.87
C LYS A 141 -13.94 9.83 -7.46
N ALA A 142 -14.84 9.16 -6.75
CA ALA A 142 -15.25 9.53 -5.40
C ALA A 142 -14.05 9.58 -4.42
N MET A 143 -13.20 8.55 -4.44
CA MET A 143 -12.00 8.50 -3.58
C MET A 143 -10.94 9.53 -3.99
N LYS A 144 -10.82 9.86 -5.29
CA LYS A 144 -9.94 10.95 -5.76
C LYS A 144 -10.43 12.33 -5.30
N GLU A 145 -11.74 12.58 -5.30
CA GLU A 145 -12.30 13.80 -4.72
C GLU A 145 -12.16 13.85 -3.19
N LEU A 146 -12.32 12.72 -2.50
CA LEU A 146 -12.07 12.64 -1.05
C LEU A 146 -10.59 12.96 -0.73
N ALA A 147 -9.66 12.42 -1.52
CA ALA A 147 -8.23 12.66 -1.33
C ALA A 147 -7.80 14.10 -1.63
N LYS A 148 -8.37 14.73 -2.66
CA LYS A 148 -8.20 16.17 -2.94
C LYS A 148 -8.71 17.03 -1.78
N LYS A 149 -9.94 16.77 -1.31
CA LYS A 149 -10.57 17.52 -0.21
C LYS A 149 -9.80 17.34 1.11
N GLY A 150 -9.35 16.12 1.40
CA GLY A 150 -8.57 15.78 2.59
C GLY A 150 -7.11 16.26 2.57
N LYS A 151 -6.60 16.66 1.39
CA LYS A 151 -5.19 17.01 1.12
C LYS A 151 -4.23 15.94 1.66
N PHE A 152 -4.47 14.67 1.33
CA PHE A 152 -3.65 13.56 1.81
C PHE A 152 -2.28 13.51 1.15
N ASN A 153 -1.29 13.03 1.90
CA ASN A 153 0.04 12.73 1.41
C ASN A 153 -0.01 11.74 0.21
N LYS A 154 0.91 11.96 -0.75
CA LYS A 154 1.07 11.18 -1.99
C LYS A 154 1.10 9.67 -1.76
N HIS A 155 1.73 9.20 -0.68
CA HIS A 155 1.84 7.76 -0.39
C HIS A 155 0.48 7.13 -0.06
N LEU A 156 -0.33 7.80 0.78
CA LEU A 156 -1.69 7.36 1.09
C LEU A 156 -2.60 7.42 -0.14
N PHE A 157 -2.49 8.47 -0.96
CA PHE A 157 -3.25 8.58 -2.21
C PHE A 157 -2.91 7.47 -3.21
N ASN A 158 -1.62 7.14 -3.37
CA ASN A 158 -1.17 6.06 -4.25
C ASN A 158 -1.67 4.68 -3.78
N LEU A 159 -1.67 4.43 -2.46
CA LEU A 159 -2.27 3.21 -1.89
C LEU A 159 -3.75 3.12 -2.25
N LEU A 160 -4.53 4.18 -1.99
CA LEU A 160 -5.96 4.22 -2.27
C LEU A 160 -6.26 4.00 -3.77
N LYS A 161 -5.47 4.61 -4.66
CA LYS A 161 -5.56 4.40 -6.11
C LYS A 161 -5.35 2.93 -6.48
N MET A 162 -4.33 2.26 -5.94
CA MET A 162 -4.11 0.83 -6.17
C MET A 162 -5.25 -0.03 -5.57
N MET A 163 -5.81 0.34 -4.42
CA MET A 163 -6.93 -0.38 -3.80
C MET A 163 -8.23 -0.26 -4.60
N VAL A 164 -8.47 0.88 -5.27
CA VAL A 164 -9.53 1.03 -6.29
C VAL A 164 -9.26 0.08 -7.45
N GLU A 165 -8.07 0.13 -8.06
CA GLU A 165 -7.71 -0.68 -9.24
C GLU A 165 -7.78 -2.20 -8.99
N LYS A 166 -7.67 -2.63 -7.73
CA LYS A 166 -7.80 -4.04 -7.30
C LYS A 166 -9.18 -4.39 -6.73
N ASN A 167 -10.16 -3.47 -6.79
CA ASN A 167 -11.48 -3.56 -6.17
C ASN A 167 -11.44 -4.09 -4.71
N LYS A 168 -10.51 -3.55 -3.91
CA LYS A 168 -10.29 -3.89 -2.49
C LYS A 168 -10.65 -2.74 -1.55
N LEU A 169 -11.58 -1.88 -1.95
CA LEU A 169 -11.97 -0.71 -1.14
C LEU A 169 -12.73 -1.08 0.15
N GLY A 170 -13.43 -2.21 0.19
CA GLY A 170 -14.16 -2.64 1.39
C GLY A 170 -13.28 -2.91 2.62
N ILE A 171 -11.99 -3.23 2.42
CA ILE A 171 -11.03 -3.45 3.52
C ILE A 171 -10.23 -2.19 3.89
N VAL A 172 -10.54 -1.00 3.34
CA VAL A 172 -9.78 0.22 3.68
C VAL A 172 -9.84 0.54 5.17
N SER A 173 -11.00 0.37 5.82
CA SER A 173 -11.13 0.59 7.26
C SER A 173 -10.17 -0.29 8.07
N GLU A 174 -10.08 -1.58 7.74
CA GLU A 174 -9.17 -2.56 8.36
C GLU A 174 -7.69 -2.19 8.11
N VAL A 175 -7.34 -1.74 6.89
CA VAL A 175 -5.99 -1.26 6.55
C VAL A 175 -5.55 -0.07 7.41
N LEU A 176 -6.46 0.88 7.69
CA LEU A 176 -6.13 2.05 8.49
C LEU A 176 -5.99 1.72 9.99
N GLU A 177 -6.74 0.73 10.48
CA GLU A 177 -6.63 0.24 11.85
C GLU A 177 -5.31 -0.53 12.05
N GLU A 178 -4.99 -1.48 11.17
CA GLU A 178 -3.70 -2.18 11.19
C GLU A 178 -2.52 -1.22 11.00
N PHE A 179 -2.65 -0.14 10.22
CA PHE A 179 -1.60 0.88 10.13
C PHE A 179 -1.32 1.56 11.48
N GLU A 180 -2.35 2.03 12.20
CA GLU A 180 -2.17 2.66 13.52
C GLU A 180 -1.62 1.65 14.54
N ARG A 181 -2.02 0.38 14.44
CA ARG A 181 -1.48 -0.72 15.26
C ARG A 181 0.01 -0.95 15.02
N VAL A 182 0.42 -1.24 13.79
CA VAL A 182 1.85 -1.52 13.48
C VAL A 182 2.70 -0.27 13.71
N TYR A 183 2.18 0.94 13.47
CA TYR A 183 2.86 2.19 13.85
C TYR A 183 3.13 2.26 15.37
N ASP A 184 2.14 1.92 16.20
CA ASP A 184 2.30 1.96 17.66
C ASP A 184 3.26 0.86 18.16
N GLU A 185 3.25 -0.32 17.53
CA GLU A 185 4.25 -1.38 17.74
C GLU A 185 5.67 -0.88 17.39
N LEU A 186 5.89 -0.24 16.22
CA LEU A 186 7.19 0.30 15.81
C LEU A 186 7.80 1.31 16.78
N ILE A 187 6.97 2.17 17.38
CA ILE A 187 7.43 3.23 18.30
C ILE A 187 7.43 2.75 19.76
N GLY A 188 7.19 1.45 20.00
CA GLY A 188 7.16 0.88 21.36
C GLY A 188 6.07 1.51 22.23
N THR A 189 4.98 1.97 21.61
CA THR A 189 3.82 2.57 22.30
C THR A 189 2.77 1.50 22.59
N LYS A 190 2.67 1.06 23.85
CA LYS A 190 1.62 0.10 24.24
C LYS A 190 0.33 0.81 24.58
N GLN A 191 -0.79 0.40 23.97
CA GLN A 191 -2.13 0.84 24.36
C GLN A 191 -2.67 -0.09 25.44
N VAL A 192 -3.24 0.49 26.50
CA VAL A 192 -3.76 -0.22 27.68
C VAL A 192 -5.18 0.25 27.92
N TRP A 193 -6.10 -0.69 28.08
CA TRP A 193 -7.48 -0.42 28.45
C TRP A 193 -7.64 -0.59 29.96
N VAL A 194 -8.24 0.39 30.61
CA VAL A 194 -8.61 0.33 32.04
C VAL A 194 -10.13 0.34 32.11
N SER A 195 -10.71 -0.69 32.72
CA SER A 195 -12.15 -0.77 32.92
C SER A 195 -12.52 -0.22 34.30
N SER A 196 -13.57 0.59 34.39
CA SER A 196 -14.01 1.18 35.65
C SER A 196 -15.51 1.49 35.63
N GLU A 197 -16.15 1.49 36.80
CA GLU A 197 -17.54 1.94 36.96
C GLU A 197 -17.67 3.46 36.76
N LYS A 198 -16.61 4.24 37.00
CA LYS A 198 -16.66 5.71 36.93
C LYS A 198 -15.57 6.27 36.02
N MET A 199 -15.73 7.52 35.59
CA MET A 199 -14.68 8.21 34.86
C MET A 199 -13.48 8.44 35.78
N ILE A 200 -12.35 7.78 35.47
CA ILE A 200 -11.11 7.92 36.23
C ILE A 200 -10.50 9.30 35.93
N GLY A 201 -10.14 10.04 36.98
CA GLY A 201 -9.43 11.32 36.87
C GLY A 201 -8.01 11.17 36.30
N GLU A 202 -7.55 12.20 35.58
CA GLU A 202 -6.30 12.16 34.82
C GLU A 202 -5.07 11.79 35.68
N ASP A 203 -4.98 12.29 36.92
CA ASP A 203 -3.92 11.95 37.88
C ASP A 203 -3.79 10.43 38.12
N MET A 204 -4.93 9.72 38.17
CA MET A 204 -4.93 8.28 38.38
C MET A 204 -4.60 7.53 37.09
N LEU A 205 -5.02 8.03 35.92
CA LEU A 205 -4.58 7.50 34.63
C LEU A 205 -3.06 7.64 34.44
N VAL A 206 -2.46 8.76 34.85
CA VAL A 206 -1.00 8.97 34.83
C VAL A 206 -0.29 8.00 35.78
N LYS A 207 -0.76 7.84 37.02
CA LYS A 207 -0.21 6.86 37.97
C LYS A 207 -0.26 5.42 37.43
N ILE A 208 -1.37 5.03 36.80
CA ILE A 208 -1.52 3.73 36.13
C ILE A 208 -0.55 3.63 34.95
N ALA A 209 -0.45 4.65 34.09
CA ALA A 209 0.47 4.68 32.96
C ALA A 209 1.92 4.47 33.40
N MET A 210 2.37 5.19 34.44
CA MET A 210 3.72 5.02 35.01
C MET A 210 3.96 3.62 35.56
N LYS A 211 2.98 3.04 36.27
CA LYS A 211 3.10 1.68 36.82
C LYS A 211 3.14 0.63 35.72
N VAL A 212 2.29 0.73 34.70
CA VAL A 212 2.31 -0.17 33.54
C VAL A 212 3.56 0.03 32.70
N GLN A 213 4.08 1.25 32.56
CA GLN A 213 5.33 1.51 31.84
C GLN A 213 6.51 0.79 32.51
N LYS A 214 6.64 0.91 33.84
CA LYS A 214 7.65 0.19 34.63
C LYS A 214 7.54 -1.33 34.51
N LEU A 215 6.32 -1.89 34.49
CA LEU A 215 6.09 -3.33 34.39
C LEU A 215 6.24 -3.89 32.96
N SER A 216 5.92 -3.09 31.93
CA SER A 216 5.81 -3.56 30.54
C SER A 216 7.01 -3.21 29.67
N GLY A 217 8.00 -2.46 30.19
CA GLY A 217 9.20 -2.03 29.47
C GLY A 217 8.93 -1.14 28.24
N ALA A 218 7.74 -0.55 28.15
CA ALA A 218 7.34 0.22 26.98
C ALA A 218 7.96 1.62 26.96
N VAL A 219 8.33 2.10 25.77
CA VAL A 219 8.84 3.48 25.58
C VAL A 219 7.74 4.49 25.89
N LYS A 220 6.49 4.17 25.54
CA LYS A 220 5.32 5.01 25.81
C LYS A 220 4.09 4.15 26.12
N VAL A 221 3.21 4.64 26.99
CA VAL A 221 1.93 3.99 27.30
C VAL A 221 0.78 4.93 26.97
N LYS A 222 -0.22 4.44 26.23
CA LYS A 222 -1.50 5.13 25.98
C LYS A 222 -2.58 4.44 26.81
N VAL A 223 -3.08 5.09 27.86
CA VAL A 223 -4.19 4.56 28.66
C VAL A 223 -5.52 5.05 28.09
N LYS A 224 -6.49 4.15 27.92
CA LYS A 224 -7.88 4.45 27.57
C LYS A 224 -8.80 3.93 28.68
N ASN A 225 -9.62 4.79 29.24
CA ASN A 225 -10.64 4.38 30.23
C ASN A 225 -11.91 3.89 29.52
N LEU A 226 -12.46 2.78 29.98
CA LEU A 226 -13.76 2.23 29.57
C LEU A 226 -14.69 2.29 30.79
N VAL A 227 -15.76 3.08 30.68
CA VAL A 227 -16.78 3.18 31.73
C VAL A 227 -17.83 2.10 31.50
N ILE A 228 -18.01 1.21 32.48
CA ILE A 228 -18.80 -0.03 32.34
C ILE A 228 -20.31 0.24 32.21
N ASP A 229 -20.79 1.40 32.70
CA ASP A 229 -22.20 1.85 32.66
C ASP A 229 -22.85 1.89 31.26
N LYS A 230 -22.09 1.64 30.18
CA LYS A 230 -22.58 1.57 28.80
C LYS A 230 -22.39 0.20 28.11
N LEU A 231 -22.34 -0.91 28.86
CA LEU A 231 -22.54 -2.25 28.29
C LEU A 231 -23.86 -2.89 28.76
N PRO A 232 -24.54 -3.67 27.89
CA PRO A 232 -25.65 -4.52 28.32
C PRO A 232 -25.14 -5.61 29.26
N LYS A 233 -25.97 -6.00 30.24
CA LYS A 233 -25.67 -7.10 31.17
C LYS A 233 -25.47 -8.40 30.38
N ILE A 234 -24.23 -8.87 30.29
CA ILE A 234 -23.90 -10.22 29.83
C ILE A 234 -24.12 -11.16 31.03
N PRO A 235 -24.86 -12.27 30.89
CA PRO A 235 -25.09 -13.20 31.99
C PRO A 235 -23.79 -13.89 32.43
N ASP A 236 -23.71 -14.23 33.72
CA ASP A 236 -22.53 -14.82 34.34
C ASP A 236 -22.09 -16.12 33.66
N PHE A 237 -20.97 -16.07 32.93
CA PHE A 237 -20.20 -17.27 32.62
C PHE A 237 -19.37 -17.62 33.85
N GLY A 238 -19.90 -18.55 34.65
CA GLY A 238 -19.31 -18.97 35.92
C GLY A 238 -17.85 -19.37 35.80
N LEU A 239 -17.03 -18.86 36.72
CA LEU A 239 -15.62 -19.21 36.86
C LEU A 239 -15.47 -20.67 37.29
N LEU A 240 -15.24 -21.56 36.33
CA LEU A 240 -14.63 -22.87 36.59
C LEU A 240 -13.11 -22.76 36.36
N TYR A 241 -12.41 -22.39 37.43
CA TYR A 241 -11.00 -22.73 37.60
C TYR A 241 -10.93 -23.85 38.64
N THR A 242 -10.49 -25.03 38.20
CA THR A 242 -10.04 -26.15 39.03
C THR A 242 -8.65 -25.88 39.58
#